data_AF-A0A453DN51-F1
#
_entry.id   AF-A0A453DN51-F1
#
_cell.length_a   1.000
_cell.length_b   1.000
_cell.length_c   1.000
_cell.angle_alpha   90.00
_cell.angle_beta   90.00
_cell.angle_gamma   90.00
#
_symmetry.space_group_name_H-M   'P 1'
#
loop_
_entity.id
_entity.type
_entity.pdbx_description
1 polymer ?
#
loop_
_entity_poly.entity_id
_entity_poly.type
_entity_poly.pdbx_seq_one_letter_code
_entity_poly.pdbx_strand_id
1 'polypeptide(L)'
;PPRPGRRRHLLRRGRLLRPPRGEAGRQRVAEIKKAYYKLSLKHHPDKNPDPESRALFVKVANAYEILKDEETREKYDYAVAHPEEFFYNTAQYYRAYYGYKTDTRSVLIGLLLIVSAFQYINQLTSYSQAIESVKQTPAYRNRLKALEFERTGGISSKKKGNKPMDKKVEDELRNEVDLQIQGVQKPSVWNLCGVQLILLPYLIGKLLIWQICWFWRYRVKKSPYAWEDACYLTRTSLRMPANTWQNIDSVQFSDMSYKILY
;
A
#
# COMPACT_ATOMS: atom_id res chain seq x y z
N PRO A 1 13.63 7.01 60.33
CA PRO A 1 13.63 7.44 58.91
C PRO A 1 15.06 7.43 58.29
N PRO A 2 15.36 6.54 57.32
CA PRO A 2 16.55 6.68 56.51
C PRO A 2 16.24 6.95 55.03
N ARG A 3 17.24 7.58 54.39
CA ARG A 3 17.21 8.46 53.21
C ARG A 3 17.05 7.75 51.85
N PRO A 4 16.57 8.45 50.80
CA PRO A 4 16.42 7.91 49.46
C PRO A 4 17.73 8.04 48.69
N GLY A 5 18.43 6.93 48.48
CA GLY A 5 19.68 6.98 47.71
C GLY A 5 20.39 5.65 47.63
N ARG A 6 19.90 4.76 46.76
CA ARG A 6 20.63 3.68 46.07
C ARG A 6 19.64 2.76 45.34
N ARG A 7 19.00 3.26 44.27
CA ARG A 7 18.22 2.45 43.30
C ARG A 7 18.90 2.41 41.92
N ARG A 8 20.22 2.24 41.89
CA ARG A 8 20.96 2.02 40.64
C ARG A 8 22.09 1.03 40.88
N HIS A 9 21.78 -0.26 41.04
CA HIS A 9 22.79 -1.32 40.85
C HIS A 9 22.25 -2.76 40.66
N LEU A 10 21.04 -2.95 40.14
CA LEU A 10 20.49 -4.30 39.88
C LEU A 10 20.05 -4.55 38.42
N LEU A 11 20.67 -3.87 37.45
CA LEU A 11 20.48 -4.16 36.02
C LEU A 11 21.78 -4.69 35.37
N ARG A 12 22.51 -5.56 36.08
CA ARG A 12 23.75 -6.17 35.55
C ARG A 12 23.85 -7.68 35.77
N ARG A 13 22.71 -8.37 35.90
CA ARG A 13 22.62 -9.85 35.94
C ARG A 13 21.52 -10.44 35.04
N GLY A 14 21.08 -9.72 34.02
CA GLY A 14 20.24 -10.25 32.94
C GLY A 14 21.06 -10.79 31.76
N ARG A 15 22.22 -11.40 32.01
CA ARG A 15 22.88 -12.20 30.97
C ARG A 15 22.12 -13.52 30.92
N LEU A 16 20.93 -13.46 30.29
CA LEU A 16 20.18 -14.62 29.83
C LEU A 16 21.20 -15.62 29.31
N LEU A 17 21.14 -16.85 29.84
CA LEU A 17 21.86 -18.01 29.37
C LEU A 17 21.51 -18.20 27.89
N ARG A 18 22.14 -17.42 27.00
CA ARG A 18 22.05 -17.67 25.58
C ARG A 18 22.69 -19.04 25.39
N PRO A 19 21.95 -20.04 24.86
CA PRO A 19 22.56 -21.31 24.52
C PRO A 19 23.74 -21.08 23.56
N PRO A 20 24.73 -21.98 23.55
CA PRO A 20 25.95 -21.76 22.80
C PRO A 20 25.65 -21.60 21.31
N ARG A 21 25.75 -20.38 20.80
CA ARG A 21 25.64 -20.07 19.37
C ARG A 21 26.91 -20.56 18.68
N GLY A 22 26.78 -21.60 17.87
CA GLY A 22 27.91 -22.20 17.15
C GLY A 22 27.76 -23.71 16.97
N GLU A 23 28.88 -24.43 16.91
CA GLU A 23 28.94 -25.88 16.69
C GLU A 23 28.20 -26.68 17.77
N ALA A 24 28.28 -26.26 19.03
CA ALA A 24 27.57 -26.90 20.14
C ALA A 24 26.03 -26.81 20.00
N GLY A 25 25.51 -25.68 19.50
CA GLY A 25 24.08 -25.56 19.18
C GLY A 25 23.65 -26.50 18.05
N ARG A 26 24.49 -26.64 17.01
CA ARG A 26 24.24 -27.57 15.90
C ARG A 26 24.28 -29.03 16.35
N GLN A 27 25.24 -29.40 17.18
CA GLN A 27 25.33 -30.75 17.77
C GLN A 27 24.09 -31.06 18.61
N ARG A 28 23.65 -30.12 19.46
CA ARG A 28 22.42 -30.28 20.26
C ARG A 28 21.17 -30.48 19.39
N VAL A 29 21.00 -29.72 18.31
CA VAL A 29 19.86 -29.91 17.39
C VAL A 29 19.90 -31.29 16.72
N ALA A 30 21.09 -31.75 16.32
CA ALA A 30 21.26 -33.08 15.74
C ALA A 30 20.93 -34.20 16.75
N GLU A 31 21.34 -34.04 18.02
CA GLU A 31 21.01 -34.96 19.11
C GLU A 31 19.51 -35.01 19.39
N ILE A 32 18.85 -33.85 19.49
CA ILE A 32 17.40 -33.75 19.67
C ILE A 32 16.66 -34.46 18.53
N LYS A 33 17.09 -34.23 17.28
CA LYS A 33 16.50 -34.90 16.10
C LYS A 33 16.71 -36.42 16.14
N LYS A 34 17.89 -36.89 16.55
CA LYS A 34 18.21 -38.32 16.68
C LYS A 34 17.39 -38.98 17.79
N ALA A 35 17.24 -38.31 18.94
CA ALA A 35 16.43 -38.77 20.06
C ALA A 35 14.95 -38.86 19.68
N TYR A 36 14.43 -37.83 19.00
CA TYR A 36 13.08 -37.83 18.44
C TYR A 36 12.85 -39.03 17.52
N TYR A 37 13.73 -39.25 16.53
CA TYR A 37 13.57 -40.37 15.59
C TYR A 37 13.55 -41.73 16.30
N LYS A 38 14.42 -41.94 17.29
CA LYS A 38 14.48 -43.19 18.07
C LYS A 38 13.20 -43.41 18.88
N LEU A 39 12.70 -42.38 19.55
CA LEU A 39 11.48 -42.47 20.37
C LEU A 39 10.22 -42.60 19.53
N SER A 40 10.12 -41.86 18.42
CA SER A 40 9.00 -41.92 17.49
C SER A 40 8.88 -43.28 16.82
N LEU A 41 9.99 -43.93 16.46
CA LEU A 41 9.98 -45.30 15.96
C LEU A 41 9.55 -46.32 17.01
N LYS A 42 9.96 -46.13 18.27
CA LYS A 42 9.62 -47.03 19.39
C LYS A 42 8.13 -46.96 19.75
N HIS A 43 7.54 -45.78 19.71
CA HIS A 43 6.15 -45.53 20.09
C HIS A 43 5.23 -45.32 18.88
N HIS A 44 5.65 -45.70 17.68
CA HIS A 44 4.86 -45.50 16.47
C HIS A 44 3.55 -46.30 16.57
N PRO A 45 2.37 -45.69 16.31
CA PRO A 45 1.06 -46.34 16.49
C PRO A 45 0.86 -47.57 15.59
N ASP A 46 1.57 -47.64 14.45
CA ASP A 46 1.55 -48.79 13.54
C ASP A 46 2.33 -50.01 14.07
N LYS A 47 3.40 -49.77 14.84
CA LYS A 47 4.28 -50.83 15.35
C LYS A 47 3.90 -51.27 16.76
N ASN A 48 3.18 -50.43 17.48
CA ASN A 48 2.79 -50.68 18.85
C ASN A 48 1.31 -50.29 19.05
N PRO A 49 0.38 -51.27 19.09
CA PRO A 49 -1.05 -51.02 19.20
C PRO A 49 -1.51 -50.58 20.60
N ASP A 50 -0.57 -50.46 21.54
CA ASP A 50 -0.86 -50.04 22.90
C ASP A 50 -1.39 -48.58 22.96
N PRO A 51 -2.49 -48.30 23.67
CA PRO A 51 -3.06 -46.96 23.80
C PRO A 51 -2.10 -45.96 24.46
N GLU A 52 -1.21 -46.39 25.36
CA GLU A 52 -0.19 -45.54 25.96
C GLU A 52 0.89 -45.13 24.96
N SER A 53 1.24 -46.01 24.01
CA SER A 53 2.22 -45.71 22.97
C SER A 53 1.77 -44.55 22.09
N ARG A 54 0.48 -44.46 21.78
CA ARG A 54 -0.10 -43.32 21.06
C ARG A 54 0.04 -42.02 21.86
N ALA A 55 -0.26 -42.04 23.15
CA ALA A 55 -0.13 -40.86 24.01
C ALA A 55 1.35 -40.39 24.14
N LEU A 56 2.29 -41.33 24.26
CA LEU A 56 3.71 -41.06 24.30
C LEU A 56 4.22 -40.51 22.97
N PHE A 57 3.77 -41.04 21.83
CA PHE A 57 4.11 -40.52 20.51
C PHE A 57 3.73 -39.04 20.35
N VAL A 58 2.51 -38.67 20.75
CA VAL A 58 2.04 -37.28 20.70
C VAL A 58 2.89 -36.37 21.61
N LYS A 59 3.21 -36.83 22.84
CA LYS A 59 4.09 -36.09 23.75
C LYS A 59 5.49 -35.87 23.16
N VAL A 60 6.07 -36.90 22.55
CA VAL A 60 7.40 -36.85 21.92
C VAL A 60 7.39 -35.89 20.71
N ALA A 61 6.34 -35.92 19.89
CA ALA A 61 6.17 -35.00 18.77
C ALA A 61 6.05 -33.55 19.23
N ASN A 62 5.23 -33.27 20.24
CA ASN A 62 5.07 -31.93 20.80
C ASN A 62 6.38 -31.40 21.41
N ALA A 63 7.11 -32.24 22.13
CA ALA A 63 8.42 -31.87 22.69
C ALA A 63 9.42 -31.53 21.56
N TYR A 64 9.43 -32.30 20.46
CA TYR A 64 10.31 -32.01 19.33
C TYR A 64 9.95 -30.70 18.63
N GLU A 65 8.67 -30.41 18.38
CA GLU A 65 8.25 -29.15 17.76
C GLU A 65 8.71 -27.91 18.57
N ILE A 66 8.67 -27.99 19.90
CA ILE A 66 9.12 -26.89 20.78
C ILE A 66 10.66 -26.76 20.78
N LEU A 67 11.38 -27.89 20.79
CA LEU A 67 12.84 -27.90 20.97
C LEU A 67 13.65 -27.85 19.66
N LYS A 68 12.99 -28.03 18.51
CA LYS A 68 13.61 -28.08 17.18
C LYS A 68 14.20 -26.72 16.79
N ASP A 69 13.41 -25.65 16.92
CA ASP A 69 13.84 -24.31 16.55
C ASP A 69 14.47 -23.60 17.76
N GLU A 70 15.55 -22.86 17.51
CA GLU A 70 16.31 -22.19 18.57
C GLU A 70 15.44 -21.18 19.33
N GLU A 71 14.62 -20.43 18.60
CA GLU A 71 13.77 -19.38 19.18
C GLU A 71 12.68 -19.95 20.08
N THR A 72 12.05 -21.06 19.69
CA THR A 72 11.02 -21.72 20.50
C THR A 72 11.63 -22.40 21.72
N ARG A 73 12.85 -22.94 21.59
CA ARG A 73 13.61 -23.50 22.70
C ARG A 73 14.03 -22.44 23.71
N GLU A 74 14.55 -21.30 23.27
CA GLU A 74 14.89 -20.18 24.16
C GLU A 74 13.66 -19.70 24.96
N LYS A 75 12.48 -19.64 24.32
CA LYS A 75 11.21 -19.29 25.01
C LYS A 75 10.77 -20.36 26.00
N TYR A 76 10.95 -21.63 25.67
CA TYR A 76 10.64 -22.74 26.57
C TYR A 76 11.56 -22.73 27.80
N ASP A 77 12.87 -22.60 27.59
CA ASP A 77 13.86 -22.51 28.66
C ASP A 77 13.58 -21.31 29.58
N TYR A 78 13.16 -20.17 28.99
CA TYR A 78 12.71 -19.00 29.75
C TYR A 78 11.47 -19.31 30.61
N ALA A 79 10.43 -19.93 30.02
CA ALA A 79 9.20 -20.25 30.73
C ALA A 79 9.42 -21.23 31.89
N VAL A 80 10.37 -22.16 31.75
CA VAL A 80 10.78 -23.09 32.82
C VAL A 80 11.55 -22.38 33.93
N ALA A 81 12.41 -21.41 33.58
CA ALA A 81 13.19 -20.64 34.55
C ALA A 81 12.34 -19.60 35.32
N HIS A 82 11.26 -19.11 34.71
CA HIS A 82 10.39 -18.05 35.24
C HIS A 82 8.93 -18.48 35.33
N PRO A 83 8.57 -19.49 36.16
CA PRO A 83 7.20 -19.96 36.29
C PRO A 83 6.24 -18.91 36.88
N GLU A 84 6.76 -17.90 37.59
CA GLU A 84 5.99 -16.78 38.16
C GLU A 84 5.39 -15.86 37.09
N GLU A 85 5.97 -15.80 35.89
CA GLU A 85 5.53 -14.93 34.80
C GLU A 85 4.44 -15.58 33.94
N PHE A 86 3.39 -16.11 34.58
CA PHE A 86 2.32 -16.88 33.93
C PHE A 86 1.75 -16.17 32.70
N PHE A 87 1.29 -14.92 32.82
CA PHE A 87 0.69 -14.17 31.72
C PHE A 87 1.63 -13.98 30.52
N TYR A 88 2.91 -13.74 30.78
CA TYR A 88 3.91 -13.54 29.72
C TYR A 88 4.20 -14.86 29.01
N ASN A 89 4.44 -15.94 29.76
CA ASN A 89 4.71 -17.26 29.22
C ASN A 89 3.52 -17.79 28.41
N THR A 90 2.30 -17.60 28.90
CA THR A 90 1.06 -17.96 28.20
C THR A 90 0.92 -17.16 26.89
N ALA A 91 1.10 -15.84 26.92
CA ALA A 91 1.02 -15.02 25.71
C ALA A 91 2.05 -15.46 24.65
N GLN A 92 3.28 -15.76 25.07
CA GLN A 92 4.33 -16.26 24.18
C GLN A 92 4.01 -17.65 23.61
N TYR A 93 3.43 -18.54 24.43
CA TYR A 93 2.95 -19.85 23.97
C TYR A 93 1.90 -19.69 22.87
N TYR A 94 0.86 -18.88 23.08
CA TYR A 94 -0.18 -18.64 22.07
C TYR A 94 0.38 -18.00 20.80
N ARG A 95 1.32 -17.05 20.94
CA ARG A 95 1.96 -16.42 19.79
C ARG A 95 2.82 -17.40 18.99
N ALA A 96 3.50 -18.34 19.65
CA ALA A 96 4.31 -19.35 18.97
C ALA A 96 3.44 -20.44 18.31
N TYR A 97 2.34 -20.82 18.94
CA TYR A 97 1.46 -21.89 18.46
C TYR A 97 0.47 -21.42 17.38
N TYR A 98 -0.19 -20.27 17.57
CA TYR A 98 -1.19 -19.71 16.65
C TYR A 98 -0.66 -18.52 15.83
N GLY A 99 0.61 -18.14 16.01
CA GLY A 99 1.23 -17.11 15.20
C GLY A 99 1.22 -17.51 13.73
N TYR A 100 0.61 -16.68 12.89
CA TYR A 100 0.70 -16.83 11.45
C TYR A 100 2.18 -16.78 11.04
N LYS A 101 2.63 -17.74 10.22
CA LYS A 101 4.04 -17.80 9.77
C LYS A 101 4.30 -16.92 8.55
N THR A 102 3.24 -16.40 7.92
CA THR A 102 3.34 -15.55 6.73
C THR A 102 3.51 -14.08 7.13
N ASP A 103 4.38 -13.35 6.45
CA ASP A 103 4.48 -11.91 6.71
C ASP A 103 3.14 -11.24 6.39
N THR A 104 2.46 -10.71 7.41
CA THR A 104 1.18 -9.98 7.24
C THR A 104 1.30 -8.84 6.23
N ARG A 105 2.49 -8.25 6.10
CA ARG A 105 2.79 -7.22 5.11
C ARG A 105 2.57 -7.70 3.68
N SER A 106 2.98 -8.91 3.36
CA SER A 106 2.81 -9.50 2.02
C SER A 106 1.33 -9.72 1.71
N VAL A 107 0.54 -10.11 2.71
CA VAL A 107 -0.92 -10.25 2.58
C VAL A 107 -1.56 -8.89 2.29
N LEU A 108 -1.13 -7.83 3.00
CA LEU A 108 -1.63 -6.47 2.77
C LEU A 108 -1.27 -5.95 1.37
N ILE A 109 -0.05 -6.22 0.89
CA ILE A 109 0.37 -5.86 -0.48
C ILE A 109 -0.46 -6.62 -1.50
N GLY A 110 -0.65 -7.94 -1.32
CA GLY A 110 -1.48 -8.75 -2.19
C GLY A 110 -2.93 -8.24 -2.25
N LEU A 111 -3.52 -7.93 -1.10
CA LEU A 111 -4.85 -7.34 -1.02
C LEU A 111 -4.94 -5.99 -1.74
N LEU A 112 -3.94 -5.12 -1.54
CA LEU A 112 -3.85 -3.83 -2.22
C LEU A 112 -3.82 -3.99 -3.74
N LEU A 113 -3.02 -4.94 -4.24
CA LEU A 113 -2.95 -5.24 -5.67
C LEU A 113 -4.29 -5.74 -6.22
N ILE A 114 -4.99 -6.61 -5.48
CA ILE A 114 -6.32 -7.12 -5.87
C ILE A 114 -7.33 -5.96 -5.94
N VAL A 115 -7.38 -5.10 -4.93
CA VAL A 115 -8.29 -3.94 -4.92
C VAL A 115 -7.94 -2.97 -6.05
N SER A 116 -6.65 -2.74 -6.30
CA SER A 116 -6.19 -1.88 -7.40
C SER A 116 -6.55 -2.47 -8.78
N ALA A 117 -6.44 -3.78 -8.95
CA ALA A 117 -6.83 -4.46 -10.19
C ALA A 117 -8.34 -4.38 -10.40
N PHE A 118 -9.14 -4.61 -9.36
CA PHE A 118 -10.58 -4.46 -9.41
C PHE A 118 -11.00 -3.03 -9.75
N GLN A 119 -10.36 -2.02 -9.16
CA GLN A 119 -10.57 -0.62 -9.49
C GLN A 119 -10.29 -0.32 -10.97
N TYR A 120 -9.17 -0.83 -11.50
CA TYR A 120 -8.80 -0.64 -12.91
C TYR A 120 -9.82 -1.29 -13.86
N ILE A 121 -10.23 -2.52 -13.56
CA ILE A 121 -11.24 -3.24 -14.35
C ILE A 121 -12.56 -2.48 -14.35
N ASN A 122 -13.00 -1.98 -13.18
CA ASN A 122 -14.22 -1.17 -13.10
C ASN A 122 -14.10 0.11 -13.95
N GLN A 123 -12.97 0.81 -13.91
CA GLN A 123 -12.73 2.00 -14.75
C GLN A 123 -12.76 1.65 -16.24
N LEU A 124 -12.19 0.52 -16.64
CA LEU A 124 -12.25 0.03 -18.02
C LEU A 124 -13.69 -0.22 -18.46
N THR A 125 -14.48 -0.91 -17.63
CA THR A 125 -15.88 -1.21 -17.91
C THR A 125 -16.71 0.06 -18.02
N SER A 126 -16.56 0.99 -17.08
CA SER A 126 -17.25 2.28 -17.10
C SER A 126 -16.88 3.10 -18.35
N TYR A 127 -15.59 3.12 -18.73
CA TYR A 127 -15.14 3.80 -19.95
C TYR A 127 -15.72 3.18 -21.22
N SER A 128 -15.73 1.85 -21.33
CA SER A 128 -16.33 1.17 -22.48
C SER A 128 -17.83 1.45 -22.61
N GLN A 129 -18.56 1.45 -21.50
CA GLN A 129 -19.98 1.74 -21.46
C GLN A 129 -20.28 3.20 -21.86
N ALA A 130 -19.44 4.14 -21.43
CA ALA A 130 -19.56 5.55 -21.80
C ALA A 130 -19.35 5.78 -23.31
N ILE A 131 -18.38 5.08 -23.93
CA ILE A 131 -18.20 5.14 -25.39
C ILE A 131 -19.43 4.58 -26.11
N GLU A 132 -19.98 3.48 -25.61
CA GLU A 132 -21.12 2.83 -26.24
C GLU A 132 -22.39 3.69 -26.17
N SER A 133 -22.63 4.36 -25.04
CA SER A 133 -23.77 5.28 -24.90
C SER A 133 -23.66 6.48 -25.86
N VAL A 134 -22.46 7.04 -26.05
CA VAL A 134 -22.24 8.11 -27.04
C VAL A 134 -22.51 7.61 -28.47
N LYS A 135 -22.07 6.39 -28.82
CA LYS A 135 -22.34 5.78 -30.14
C LYS A 135 -23.82 5.53 -30.43
N GLN A 136 -24.61 5.26 -29.39
CA GLN A 136 -26.05 5.05 -29.51
C GLN A 136 -26.83 6.38 -29.71
N THR A 137 -26.23 7.50 -29.33
CA THR A 137 -26.84 8.83 -29.42
C THR A 137 -27.17 9.18 -30.87
N PRO A 138 -28.38 9.71 -31.16
CA PRO A 138 -28.77 10.06 -32.53
C PRO A 138 -27.85 11.11 -33.15
N ALA A 139 -27.28 12.01 -32.34
CA ALA A 139 -26.29 13.00 -32.77
C ALA A 139 -25.05 12.34 -33.39
N TYR A 140 -24.51 11.31 -32.75
CA TYR A 140 -23.35 10.54 -33.26
C TYR A 140 -23.69 9.85 -34.58
N ARG A 141 -24.85 9.18 -34.66
CA ARG A 141 -25.30 8.51 -35.89
C ARG A 141 -25.55 9.49 -37.04
N ASN A 142 -26.10 10.66 -36.75
CA ASN A 142 -26.35 11.70 -37.73
C ASN A 142 -25.04 12.31 -38.23
N ARG A 143 -24.06 12.52 -37.35
CA ARG A 143 -22.70 12.97 -37.71
C ARG A 143 -21.96 11.94 -38.55
N LEU A 144 -22.03 10.66 -38.18
CA LEU A 144 -21.46 9.58 -38.97
C LEU A 144 -22.04 9.58 -40.39
N LYS A 145 -23.37 9.70 -40.53
CA LYS A 145 -24.03 9.81 -41.84
C LYS A 145 -23.62 11.06 -42.62
N ALA A 146 -23.45 12.20 -41.96
CA ALA A 146 -23.01 13.43 -42.61
C ALA A 146 -21.58 13.31 -43.17
N LEU A 147 -20.65 12.75 -42.40
CA LEU A 147 -19.27 12.49 -42.86
C LEU A 147 -19.22 11.48 -44.01
N GLU A 148 -20.08 10.46 -43.98
CA GLU A 148 -20.24 9.52 -45.11
C GLU A 148 -20.83 10.20 -46.35
N PHE A 149 -21.75 11.14 -46.16
CA PHE A 149 -22.39 11.89 -47.23
C PHE A 149 -21.42 12.88 -47.90
N GLU A 150 -20.66 13.64 -47.11
CA GLU A 150 -19.61 14.54 -47.60
C GLU A 150 -18.56 13.79 -48.44
N ARG A 151 -18.24 12.55 -48.05
CA ARG A 151 -17.34 11.69 -48.81
C ARG A 151 -17.92 11.11 -50.09
N THR A 152 -19.20 10.76 -50.09
CA THR A 152 -19.86 10.17 -51.27
C THR A 152 -20.35 11.22 -52.25
N GLY A 153 -20.24 12.51 -51.91
CA GLY A 153 -20.69 13.62 -52.75
C GLY A 153 -22.19 13.57 -53.05
N GLY A 154 -22.97 12.93 -52.17
CA GLY A 154 -24.40 12.68 -52.37
C GLY A 154 -24.74 11.55 -53.36
N ILE A 155 -23.76 10.78 -53.86
CA ILE A 155 -24.02 9.63 -54.71
C ILE A 155 -24.34 8.41 -53.84
N SER A 156 -25.62 8.05 -53.76
CA SER A 156 -26.13 6.82 -53.14
C SER A 156 -25.62 5.58 -53.91
N SER A 157 -24.37 5.19 -53.70
CA SER A 157 -23.85 3.92 -54.20
C SER A 157 -24.42 2.77 -53.36
N LYS A 158 -25.36 2.04 -53.97
CA LYS A 158 -26.01 0.82 -53.46
C LYS A 158 -25.06 -0.40 -53.33
N LYS A 159 -23.74 -0.20 -53.32
CA LYS A 159 -22.76 -1.30 -53.32
C LYS A 159 -21.68 -1.04 -52.27
N LYS A 160 -22.03 -1.16 -51.00
CA LYS A 160 -21.08 -1.02 -49.88
C LYS A 160 -20.57 -2.41 -49.48
N GLY A 161 -19.64 -2.92 -50.27
CA GLY A 161 -18.70 -3.93 -49.79
C GLY A 161 -17.83 -3.32 -48.69
N ASN A 162 -17.46 -4.14 -47.72
CA ASN A 162 -16.75 -3.85 -46.48
C ASN A 162 -15.44 -3.03 -46.67
N LYS A 163 -15.53 -1.73 -46.99
CA LYS A 163 -14.36 -0.84 -47.04
C LYS A 163 -14.05 -0.36 -45.62
N PRO A 164 -12.79 -0.50 -45.15
CA PRO A 164 -12.40 -0.04 -43.82
C PRO A 164 -12.62 1.48 -43.72
N MET A 165 -13.11 1.92 -42.57
CA MET A 165 -13.32 3.33 -42.29
C MET A 165 -11.96 4.06 -42.32
N ASP A 166 -11.89 5.16 -43.05
CA ASP A 166 -10.65 5.93 -43.18
C ASP A 166 -10.26 6.53 -41.82
N LYS A 167 -8.98 6.38 -41.45
CA LYS A 167 -8.41 6.80 -40.16
C LYS A 167 -8.78 8.23 -39.75
N LYS A 168 -8.85 9.16 -40.71
CA LYS A 168 -9.19 10.57 -40.44
C LYS A 168 -10.60 10.77 -39.88
N VAL A 169 -11.59 10.02 -40.37
CA VAL A 169 -12.97 10.09 -39.84
C VAL A 169 -13.08 9.38 -38.50
N GLU A 170 -12.34 8.29 -38.31
CA GLU A 170 -12.25 7.68 -36.98
C GLU A 170 -11.64 8.65 -35.96
N ASP A 171 -10.60 9.40 -36.33
CA ASP A 171 -9.90 10.32 -35.43
C ASP A 171 -10.76 11.56 -35.11
N GLU A 172 -11.47 12.14 -36.09
CA GLU A 172 -12.42 13.24 -35.86
C GLU A 172 -13.58 12.82 -34.95
N LEU A 173 -14.11 11.60 -35.18
CA LEU A 173 -15.20 11.05 -34.38
C LEU A 173 -14.75 10.67 -32.96
N ARG A 174 -13.51 10.20 -32.79
CA ARG A 174 -12.89 9.98 -31.48
C ARG A 174 -12.73 11.28 -30.70
N ASN A 175 -12.22 12.34 -31.32
CA ASN A 175 -12.05 13.65 -30.68
C ASN A 175 -13.39 14.23 -30.20
N GLU A 176 -14.45 14.10 -30.99
CA GLU A 176 -15.79 14.57 -30.62
C GLU A 176 -16.42 13.72 -29.49
N VAL A 177 -16.23 12.40 -29.53
CA VAL A 177 -16.65 11.49 -28.45
C VAL A 177 -15.93 11.86 -27.15
N ASP A 178 -14.63 12.11 -27.20
CA ASP A 178 -13.83 12.52 -26.05
C ASP A 178 -14.25 13.89 -25.48
N LEU A 179 -14.72 14.83 -26.32
CA LEU A 179 -15.27 16.12 -25.90
C LEU A 179 -16.65 15.99 -25.22
N GLN A 180 -17.48 15.03 -25.66
CA GLN A 180 -18.80 14.76 -25.09
C GLN A 180 -18.74 13.94 -23.79
N ILE A 181 -17.66 13.19 -23.57
CA ILE A 181 -17.38 12.49 -22.31
C ILE A 181 -16.87 13.51 -21.26
N GLN A 182 -17.70 14.47 -20.86
CA GLN A 182 -17.38 15.31 -19.70
C GLN A 182 -17.64 14.53 -18.41
N GLY A 183 -16.60 13.89 -17.87
CA GLY A 183 -16.60 13.30 -16.52
C GLY A 183 -16.07 11.87 -16.40
N VAL A 184 -15.97 11.11 -17.50
CA VAL A 184 -15.38 9.76 -17.48
C VAL A 184 -13.94 9.84 -17.98
N GLN A 185 -12.98 9.91 -17.06
CA GLN A 185 -11.57 9.95 -17.40
C GLN A 185 -11.13 8.61 -18.00
N LYS A 186 -10.32 8.67 -19.06
CA LYS A 186 -9.67 7.48 -19.65
C LYS A 186 -8.95 6.70 -18.54
N PRO A 187 -9.02 5.35 -18.53
CA PRO A 187 -8.36 4.53 -17.52
C PRO A 187 -6.87 4.90 -17.46
N SER A 188 -6.49 5.54 -16.36
CA SER A 188 -5.14 6.07 -16.15
C SER A 188 -4.52 5.34 -14.97
N VAL A 189 -3.36 4.74 -15.23
CA VAL A 189 -2.60 4.02 -14.20
C VAL A 189 -2.13 4.93 -13.06
N TRP A 190 -2.08 6.24 -13.30
CA TRP A 190 -1.68 7.24 -12.29
C TRP A 190 -2.77 7.54 -11.26
N ASN A 191 -4.04 7.26 -11.58
CA ASN A 191 -5.18 7.45 -10.68
C ASN A 191 -5.53 6.17 -9.91
N LEU A 192 -4.73 5.12 -10.05
CA LEU A 192 -4.90 3.88 -9.28
C LEU A 192 -4.58 4.15 -7.81
N CYS A 193 -5.44 3.66 -6.92
CA CYS A 193 -5.28 3.85 -5.47
C CYS A 193 -3.90 3.36 -4.99
N GLY A 194 -3.39 2.26 -5.56
CA GLY A 194 -2.06 1.76 -5.27
C GLY A 194 -0.93 2.72 -5.63
N VAL A 195 -1.00 3.35 -6.81
CA VAL A 195 0.02 4.32 -7.27
C VAL A 195 -0.08 5.62 -6.47
N GLN A 196 -1.31 6.07 -6.18
CA GLN A 196 -1.55 7.25 -5.36
C GLN A 196 -1.04 7.06 -3.93
N LEU A 197 -1.21 5.88 -3.32
CA LEU A 197 -0.66 5.56 -1.99
C LEU A 197 0.87 5.56 -1.96
N ILE A 198 1.52 5.15 -3.05
CA ILE A 198 2.98 5.17 -3.18
C ILE A 198 3.50 6.60 -3.38
N LEU A 199 2.78 7.44 -4.13
CA LEU A 199 3.16 8.83 -4.40
C LEU A 199 2.81 9.79 -3.27
N LEU A 200 1.83 9.47 -2.42
CA LEU A 200 1.41 10.28 -1.27
C LEU A 200 2.56 10.66 -0.33
N PRO A 201 3.40 9.72 0.16
CA PRO A 201 4.54 10.08 1.01
C PRO A 201 5.56 10.96 0.28
N TYR A 202 5.73 10.78 -1.02
CA TYR A 202 6.60 11.64 -1.82
C TYR A 202 6.06 13.08 -1.94
N LEU A 203 4.75 13.24 -2.19
CA LEU A 203 4.08 14.53 -2.25
C LEU A 203 4.11 15.24 -0.89
N ILE A 204 3.83 14.52 0.20
CA ILE A 204 3.95 15.04 1.57
C ILE A 204 5.39 15.47 1.83
N GLY A 205 6.38 14.64 1.50
CA GLY A 205 7.79 14.97 1.67
C GLY A 205 8.18 16.25 0.92
N LYS A 206 7.75 16.39 -0.34
CA LYS A 206 7.97 17.61 -1.13
C LYS A 206 7.31 18.84 -0.50
N LEU A 207 6.07 18.71 -0.02
CA LEU A 207 5.35 19.79 0.67
C LEU A 207 6.03 20.18 1.98
N LEU A 208 6.49 19.21 2.77
CA LEU A 208 7.21 19.45 4.02
C LEU A 208 8.52 20.17 3.76
N ILE A 209 9.29 19.75 2.76
CA ILE A 209 10.54 20.44 2.37
C ILE A 209 10.23 21.87 1.95
N TRP A 210 9.22 22.08 1.10
CA TRP A 210 8.79 23.42 0.70
C TRP A 210 8.39 24.28 1.91
N GLN A 211 7.64 23.71 2.85
CA GLN A 211 7.16 24.41 4.05
C GLN A 211 8.29 24.74 5.04
N ILE A 212 9.27 23.85 5.19
CA ILE A 212 10.49 24.09 5.98
C ILE A 212 11.33 25.21 5.34
N CYS A 213 11.53 25.14 4.02
CA CYS A 213 12.24 26.18 3.28
C CYS A 213 11.53 27.54 3.38
N TRP A 214 10.21 27.56 3.27
CA TRP A 214 9.40 28.78 3.40
C TRP A 214 9.46 29.36 4.82
N PHE A 215 9.33 28.50 5.84
CA PHE A 215 9.48 28.89 7.24
C PHE A 215 10.85 29.51 7.51
N TRP A 216 11.92 28.89 7.00
CA TRP A 216 13.27 29.39 7.19
C TRP A 216 13.51 30.73 6.46
N ARG A 217 13.05 30.84 5.21
CA ARG A 217 13.19 32.06 4.39
C ARG A 217 12.44 33.26 5.01
N TYR A 218 11.19 33.07 5.43
CA TYR A 218 10.34 34.19 5.84
C TYR A 218 10.32 34.46 7.34
N ARG A 219 10.35 33.44 8.20
CA ARG A 219 10.37 33.66 9.67
C ARG A 219 11.76 33.89 10.24
N VAL A 220 12.79 33.19 9.75
CA VAL A 220 14.14 33.27 10.33
C VAL A 220 14.97 34.35 9.65
N LYS A 221 15.01 34.37 8.32
CA LYS A 221 15.84 35.32 7.56
C LYS A 221 15.20 36.69 7.33
N LYS A 222 13.88 36.84 7.56
CA LYS A 222 13.10 38.06 7.31
C LYS A 222 13.37 38.70 5.93
N SER A 223 13.56 37.89 4.89
CA SER A 223 13.71 38.41 3.53
C SER A 223 12.39 38.98 3.02
N PRO A 224 12.40 40.04 2.18
CA PRO A 224 11.18 40.52 1.52
C PRO A 224 10.54 39.40 0.69
N TYR A 225 9.22 39.38 0.63
CA TYR A 225 8.46 38.39 -0.14
C TYR A 225 8.81 38.50 -1.62
N ALA A 226 9.15 37.36 -2.24
CA ALA A 226 9.24 37.27 -3.69
C ALA A 226 7.85 37.54 -4.29
N TRP A 227 7.81 38.10 -5.51
CA TRP A 227 6.55 38.44 -6.18
C TRP A 227 5.60 37.25 -6.27
N GLU A 228 6.12 36.07 -6.62
CA GLU A 228 5.35 34.82 -6.74
C GLU A 228 4.77 34.36 -5.39
N ASP A 229 5.49 34.57 -4.30
CA ASP A 229 5.07 34.19 -2.95
C ASP A 229 4.03 35.19 -2.39
N ALA A 230 4.17 36.48 -2.72
CA ALA A 230 3.15 37.49 -2.44
C ALA A 230 1.85 37.18 -3.21
N CYS A 231 1.95 36.81 -4.48
CA CYS A 231 0.79 36.37 -5.28
C CYS A 231 0.06 35.20 -4.61
N TYR A 232 0.81 34.19 -4.15
CA TYR A 232 0.25 33.03 -3.48
C TYR A 232 -0.48 33.40 -2.17
N LEU A 233 0.12 34.28 -1.36
CA LEU A 233 -0.48 34.77 -0.11
C LEU A 233 -1.75 35.60 -0.37
N THR A 234 -1.71 36.51 -1.34
CA THR A 234 -2.86 37.32 -1.76
C THR A 234 -4.02 36.41 -2.20
N ARG A 235 -3.76 35.41 -3.07
CA ARG A 235 -4.78 34.45 -3.50
C ARG A 235 -5.39 33.68 -2.33
N THR A 236 -4.55 33.25 -1.40
CA THR A 236 -4.96 32.47 -0.23
C THR A 236 -5.80 33.32 0.73
N SER A 237 -5.44 34.58 0.92
CA SER A 237 -6.19 35.55 1.75
C SER A 237 -7.58 35.86 1.18
N LEU A 238 -7.69 35.95 -0.15
CA LEU A 238 -8.94 36.23 -0.87
C LEU A 238 -9.81 34.99 -1.09
N ARG A 239 -9.32 33.78 -0.76
CA ARG A 239 -10.01 32.48 -0.94
C ARG A 239 -10.57 32.25 -2.35
N MET A 240 -9.91 32.77 -3.38
CA MET A 240 -10.39 32.64 -4.76
C MET A 240 -9.94 31.32 -5.41
N PRO A 241 -10.82 30.64 -6.17
CA PRO A 241 -10.44 29.45 -6.92
C PRO A 241 -9.46 29.79 -8.07
N ALA A 242 -8.60 28.84 -8.42
CA ALA A 242 -7.48 29.06 -9.35
C ALA A 242 -7.92 29.55 -10.74
N ASN A 243 -9.09 29.12 -11.22
CA ASN A 243 -9.61 29.51 -12.53
C ASN A 243 -10.03 30.98 -12.56
N THR A 244 -10.59 31.50 -11.47
CA THR A 244 -10.95 32.91 -11.34
C THR A 244 -9.70 33.77 -11.22
N TRP A 245 -8.66 33.28 -10.53
CA TRP A 245 -7.38 33.95 -10.37
C TRP A 245 -6.64 34.19 -11.69
N GLN A 246 -6.76 33.27 -12.65
CA GLN A 246 -6.09 33.38 -13.96
C GLN A 246 -6.75 34.42 -14.88
N ASN A 247 -7.99 34.82 -14.61
CA ASN A 247 -8.77 35.74 -15.44
C ASN A 247 -8.78 37.19 -14.91
N ILE A 248 -8.01 37.49 -13.85
CA ILE A 248 -7.95 38.85 -13.26
C ILE A 248 -6.89 39.68 -13.98
N ASP A 249 -7.22 40.94 -14.29
CA ASP A 249 -6.28 41.89 -14.90
C ASP A 249 -5.05 42.16 -14.03
N SER A 250 -3.88 42.18 -14.66
CA SER A 250 -2.56 42.33 -14.01
C SER A 250 -2.40 43.64 -13.22
N VAL A 251 -3.19 44.67 -13.53
CA VAL A 251 -3.17 45.99 -12.87
C VAL A 251 -4.00 45.99 -11.58
N GLN A 252 -5.19 45.39 -11.58
CA GLN A 252 -5.98 45.24 -10.34
C GLN A 252 -5.25 44.34 -9.34
N PHE A 253 -4.49 43.39 -9.86
CA PHE A 253 -3.68 42.46 -9.11
C PHE A 253 -2.52 43.10 -8.33
N SER A 254 -1.77 43.98 -9.00
CA SER A 254 -0.62 44.65 -8.38
C SER A 254 -1.06 45.55 -7.24
N ASP A 255 -2.19 46.24 -7.40
CA ASP A 255 -2.79 47.07 -6.34
C ASP A 255 -3.25 46.24 -5.13
N MET A 256 -3.90 45.08 -5.36
CA MET A 256 -4.29 44.17 -4.27
C MET A 256 -3.08 43.57 -3.53
N SER A 257 -2.03 43.22 -4.26
CA SER A 257 -0.81 42.62 -3.68
C SER A 257 0.00 43.65 -2.89
N TYR A 258 0.04 44.90 -3.35
CA TYR A 258 0.74 45.98 -2.65
C TYR A 258 0.07 46.31 -1.30
N LYS A 259 -1.27 46.35 -1.26
CA LYS A 259 -2.08 46.58 -0.04
C LYS A 259 -1.94 45.51 1.05
N ILE A 260 -1.45 44.32 0.72
CA ILE A 260 -1.27 43.20 1.68
C ILE A 260 0.16 43.13 2.19
N LEU A 261 1.12 43.64 1.41
CA LEU A 261 2.55 43.59 1.75
C LEU A 261 3.04 44.82 2.53
N TYR A 262 2.31 45.95 2.46
CA TYR A 262 2.59 47.22 3.14
C TYR A 262 1.40 47.66 3.98
#